data_AF-A0A0B7G375-F1
#
_entry.id   AF-A0A0B7G375-F1
#
_cell.length_a   1.000
_cell.length_b   1.000
_cell.length_c   1.000
_cell.angle_alpha   90.00
_cell.angle_beta   90.00
_cell.angle_gamma   90.00
#
_symmetry.space_group_name_H-M   'P 1'
#
loop_
_entity.id
_entity.type
_entity.pdbx_description
1 polymer ?
#
loop_
_entity_poly.entity_id
_entity_poly.type
_entity_poly.pdbx_seq_one_letter_code
_entity_poly.pdbx_strand_id
1 'polypeptide(L)'
;MSSPGAVPITRASANAIPNQYIVRLNDQGDLARHLGWLRERIHDSDADSAHNKIIHELELIKGYTAKLAEPVLGDVMKRPDVKSITEDRQVAVCDQ
;
A
#
# COMPACT_ATOMS: atom_id res chain seq x y z
N MET A 1 20.97 -5.03 -17.69
CA MET A 1 20.59 -4.27 -16.48
C MET A 1 19.08 -4.36 -16.39
N SER A 2 18.55 -5.22 -15.51
CA SER A 2 17.10 -5.37 -15.36
C SER A 2 16.56 -4.11 -14.69
N SER A 3 15.74 -3.33 -15.39
CA SER A 3 14.95 -2.28 -14.75
C SER A 3 14.30 -2.89 -13.51
N PRO A 4 14.35 -2.24 -12.33
CA PRO A 4 13.60 -2.75 -11.18
C PRO A 4 12.12 -2.74 -11.59
N GLY A 5 11.59 -3.93 -11.87
CA GLY A 5 10.21 -4.09 -12.31
C GLY A 5 9.27 -3.62 -11.21
N ALA A 6 8.11 -3.09 -11.61
CA ALA A 6 7.07 -2.74 -10.66
C ALA A 6 6.71 -3.97 -9.80
N VAL A 7 6.57 -3.76 -8.49
CA VAL A 7 6.16 -4.78 -7.54
C VAL A 7 4.74 -5.23 -7.90
N PRO A 8 4.51 -6.52 -8.19
CA PRO A 8 3.17 -7.00 -8.53
C PRO A 8 2.24 -6.94 -7.33
N ILE A 9 0.95 -6.71 -7.59
CA ILE A 9 -0.10 -6.75 -6.58
C ILE A 9 -0.56 -8.19 -6.41
N THR A 10 -0.46 -8.72 -5.20
CA THR A 10 -1.09 -9.98 -4.82
C THR A 10 -2.57 -9.73 -4.56
N ARG A 11 -3.44 -10.19 -5.46
CA ARG A 11 -4.89 -10.01 -5.33
C ARG A 11 -5.48 -10.96 -4.27
N ALA A 12 -6.49 -10.49 -3.55
CA ALA A 12 -7.15 -11.31 -2.55
C ALA A 12 -8.09 -12.31 -3.24
N SER A 13 -7.96 -13.60 -2.87
CA SER A 13 -8.78 -14.66 -3.48
C SER A 13 -10.29 -14.56 -3.17
N ALA A 14 -10.66 -13.89 -2.08
CA ALA A 14 -12.04 -13.67 -1.66
C ALA A 14 -12.11 -12.48 -0.69
N ASN A 15 -13.30 -11.86 -0.58
CA ASN A 15 -13.61 -10.78 0.36
C ASN A 15 -12.65 -9.58 0.27
N ALA A 16 -12.14 -9.29 -0.92
CA ALA A 16 -11.26 -8.15 -1.17
C ALA A 16 -11.96 -6.84 -0.79
N ILE A 17 -11.26 -5.96 -0.08
CA ILE A 17 -11.75 -4.60 0.19
C ILE A 17 -11.32 -3.72 -0.99
N PRO A 18 -12.25 -3.11 -1.75
CA PRO A 18 -11.91 -2.35 -2.94
C PRO A 18 -10.88 -1.26 -2.66
N ASN A 19 -9.83 -1.24 -3.47
CA ASN A 19 -8.73 -0.27 -3.45
C ASN A 19 -7.95 -0.19 -2.13
N GLN A 20 -8.10 -1.17 -1.24
CA GLN A 20 -7.37 -1.23 0.02
C GLN A 20 -6.24 -2.25 -0.06
N TYR A 21 -5.05 -1.84 0.36
CA TYR A 21 -3.83 -2.63 0.20
C TYR A 21 -3.03 -2.64 1.49
N ILE A 22 -2.44 -3.79 1.79
CA ILE A 22 -1.37 -3.98 2.74
C ILE A 22 -0.05 -3.83 1.99
N VAL A 23 0.70 -2.79 2.31
CA VAL A 23 2.02 -2.51 1.73
C VAL A 23 3.09 -2.85 2.76
N ARG A 24 4.01 -3.71 2.39
CA ARG A 24 5.17 -4.06 3.21
C ARG A 24 6.43 -3.48 2.57
N LEU A 25 7.26 -2.86 3.39
CA LEU A 25 8.57 -2.35 3.00
C LEU A 25 9.65 -3.42 3.19
N ASN A 26 10.79 -3.19 2.55
CA ASN A 26 12.00 -3.96 2.76
C ASN A 26 12.48 -3.82 4.21
N ASP A 27 13.23 -4.80 4.72
CA ASP A 27 13.67 -4.79 6.13
C ASP A 27 14.62 -3.61 6.43
N GLN A 28 15.30 -3.08 5.41
CA GLN A 28 16.13 -1.85 5.45
C GLN A 28 15.34 -0.57 5.12
N GLY A 29 14.05 -0.67 4.79
CA GLY A 29 13.19 0.46 4.50
C GLY A 29 12.97 1.35 5.72
N ASP A 30 12.81 2.65 5.46
CA ASP A 30 12.43 3.67 6.43
C ASP A 30 10.96 4.01 6.22
N LEU A 31 10.13 3.55 7.16
CA LEU A 31 8.67 3.72 7.11
C LEU A 31 8.29 5.20 7.21
N ALA A 32 8.91 5.97 8.09
CA ALA A 32 8.57 7.37 8.28
C ALA A 32 8.88 8.18 7.01
N ARG A 33 10.05 7.96 6.40
CA ARG A 33 10.42 8.60 5.13
C ARG A 33 9.50 8.17 3.98
N HIS A 34 9.14 6.90 3.91
CA HIS A 34 8.21 6.39 2.90
C HIS A 34 6.82 7.03 3.05
N LEU A 35 6.28 7.10 4.26
CA LEU A 35 4.97 7.70 4.53
C LEU A 35 4.97 9.20 4.31
N GLY A 36 6.08 9.90 4.58
CA GLY A 36 6.25 11.31 4.22
C GLY A 36 6.08 11.51 2.71
N TRP A 37 6.84 10.76 1.90
CA TRP A 37 6.72 10.77 0.44
C TRP A 37 5.30 10.41 -0.03
N LEU A 38 4.67 9.40 0.56
CA LEU A 38 3.32 8.99 0.17
C LEU A 38 2.30 10.10 0.47
N ARG A 39 2.41 10.79 1.61
CA ARG A 39 1.52 11.91 1.96
C ARG A 39 1.64 13.07 0.97
N GLU A 40 2.87 13.42 0.56
CA GLU A 40 3.11 14.41 -0.50
C GLU A 40 2.46 13.95 -1.80
N ARG A 41 2.66 12.69 -2.19
CA ARG A 41 2.11 12.16 -3.45
C ARG A 41 0.58 12.12 -3.47
N ILE A 42 -0.04 11.86 -2.33
CA ILE A 42 -1.50 11.91 -2.16
C ILE A 42 -2.00 13.35 -2.29
N HIS A 43 -1.27 14.32 -1.75
CA HIS A 43 -1.63 15.74 -1.84
C HIS A 43 -1.51 16.28 -3.28
N ASP A 44 -0.49 15.85 -4.01
CA ASP A 44 -0.25 16.22 -5.42
C ASP A 44 -1.21 15.52 -6.41
N SER A 45 -1.99 14.55 -5.94
CA SER A 45 -2.97 13.85 -6.77
C SER A 45 -4.26 14.67 -6.83
N ASP A 46 -4.63 15.14 -8.03
CA ASP A 46 -5.96 15.73 -8.30
C ASP A 46 -7.13 14.76 -8.03
N ALA A 47 -6.83 13.47 -7.79
CA ALA A 47 -7.84 12.51 -7.36
C ALA A 47 -8.16 12.76 -5.89
N ASP A 48 -9.40 13.20 -5.64
CA ASP A 48 -10.00 13.43 -4.32
C ASP A 48 -9.31 12.63 -3.22
N SER A 49 -8.77 13.34 -2.22
CA SER A 49 -8.18 12.76 -1.00
C SER A 49 -9.08 11.71 -0.32
N ALA A 50 -10.36 11.63 -0.67
CA ALA A 50 -11.28 10.57 -0.29
C ALA A 50 -10.88 9.17 -0.81
N HIS A 51 -10.19 9.08 -1.94
CA HIS A 51 -9.80 7.81 -2.57
C HIS A 51 -8.39 7.34 -2.19
N ASN A 52 -7.59 8.22 -1.58
CA ASN A 52 -6.23 7.94 -1.17
C ASN A 52 -6.04 8.25 0.31
N LYS A 53 -5.86 7.22 1.15
CA LYS A 53 -5.72 7.41 2.60
C LYS A 53 -4.87 6.32 3.23
N ILE A 54 -3.88 6.72 4.02
CA ILE A 54 -3.19 5.83 4.95
C ILE A 54 -4.17 5.52 6.09
N ILE A 55 -4.50 4.24 6.27
CA ILE A 55 -5.46 3.78 7.29
C ILE A 55 -4.74 3.49 8.59
N HIS A 56 -3.65 2.70 8.52
CA HIS A 56 -2.98 2.20 9.71
C HIS A 56 -1.52 1.83 9.42
N GLU A 57 -0.61 2.14 10.34
CA GLU A 57 0.77 1.66 10.32
C GLU A 57 0.84 0.31 11.05
N LEU A 58 1.52 -0.68 10.50
CA LEU A 58 1.54 -2.02 11.09
C LEU A 58 2.65 -2.12 12.14
N GLU A 59 2.31 -2.57 13.35
CA GLU A 59 3.28 -2.64 14.46
C GLU A 59 4.24 -3.84 14.34
N LEU A 60 3.77 -4.96 13.76
CA LEU A 60 4.53 -6.21 13.68
C LEU A 60 5.45 -6.30 12.45
N ILE A 61 5.21 -5.48 11.43
CA ILE A 61 6.00 -5.44 10.20
C ILE A 61 6.25 -4.01 9.77
N LYS A 62 7.37 -3.74 9.09
CA LYS A 62 7.58 -2.45 8.43
C LYS A 62 6.61 -2.31 7.26
N GLY A 63 5.44 -1.73 7.50
CA GLY A 63 4.38 -1.64 6.52
C GLY A 63 3.17 -0.87 7.01
N TYR A 64 2.18 -0.76 6.15
CA TYR A 64 0.96 -0.01 6.41
C TYR A 64 -0.21 -0.58 5.59
N THR A 65 -1.41 -0.22 6.02
CA THR A 65 -2.65 -0.42 5.26
C THR A 65 -3.08 0.93 4.71
N ALA A 66 -3.43 1.00 3.43
CA ALA A 66 -3.91 2.22 2.80
C ALA A 66 -4.96 1.95 1.72
N LYS A 67 -5.86 2.91 1.52
CA LYS A 67 -6.63 3.03 0.29
C LYS A 67 -5.82 3.81 -0.74
N LEU A 68 -5.64 3.25 -1.94
CA LEU A 68 -4.84 3.84 -3.00
C LEU A 68 -5.56 3.73 -4.34
N ALA A 69 -5.75 4.86 -5.02
CA ALA A 69 -6.22 4.91 -6.40
C ALA A 69 -5.08 4.63 -7.39
N GLU A 70 -5.43 4.22 -8.61
CA GLU A 70 -4.49 3.75 -9.66
C GLU A 70 -3.25 4.65 -9.90
N PRO A 71 -3.34 6.00 -9.93
CA PRO A 71 -2.14 6.82 -10.09
C PRO A 71 -1.14 6.68 -8.93
N VAL A 72 -1.64 6.74 -7.69
CA VAL A 72 -0.80 6.66 -6.49
C VAL A 72 -0.33 5.22 -6.27
N LEU A 73 -1.19 4.24 -6.50
CA LEU A 73 -0.85 2.82 -6.43
C LEU A 73 0.27 2.47 -7.42
N GLY A 74 0.18 2.95 -8.66
CA GLY A 74 1.20 2.75 -9.69
C GLY A 74 2.57 3.32 -9.30
N ASP A 75 2.59 4.39 -8.52
CA ASP A 75 3.84 4.96 -7.99
C ASP A 75 4.38 4.16 -6.81
N VAL A 76 3.50 3.70 -5.90
CA VAL A 76 3.88 2.80 -4.79
C VAL A 76 4.45 1.49 -5.34
N MET A 77 3.91 0.93 -6.43
CA MET A 77 4.44 -0.28 -7.07
C MET A 77 5.89 -0.09 -7.59
N LYS A 78 6.31 1.13 -7.90
CA LYS A 78 7.65 1.43 -8.44
C LYS A 78 8.65 1.82 -7.36
N ARG A 79 8.22 1.92 -6.10
CA ARG A 79 9.05 2.36 -4.99
C ARG A 79 10.11 1.29 -4.65
N PRO A 80 11.41 1.64 -4.63
CA PRO A 80 12.48 0.67 -4.41
C PRO A 80 12.53 0.11 -2.98
N ASP A 81 11.87 0.78 -2.04
CA ASP A 81 11.74 0.36 -0.66
C ASP A 81 10.52 -0.53 -0.40
N VAL A 82 9.66 -0.75 -1.40
CA VAL A 82 8.50 -1.64 -1.29
C VAL A 82 8.91 -3.08 -1.58
N LYS A 83 8.53 -3.98 -0.67
CA LYS A 83 8.78 -5.43 -0.75
C LYS A 83 7.61 -6.18 -1.37
N SER A 84 6.39 -5.83 -0.96
CA SER A 84 5.17 -6.50 -1.43
C SER A 84 3.95 -5.61 -1.27
N ILE A 85 2.99 -5.78 -2.17
CA ILE A 85 1.67 -5.15 -2.13
C ILE A 85 0.64 -6.26 -2.21
N THR A 86 -0.28 -6.32 -1.25
CA THR A 86 -1.36 -7.31 -1.21
C THR A 86 -2.68 -6.59 -1.04
N GLU A 87 -3.72 -6.99 -1.79
CA GLU A 87 -5.07 -6.50 -1.52
C GLU A 87 -5.52 -6.94 -0.13
N ASP A 88 -6.04 -5.98 0.62
CA ASP A 88 -6.63 -6.26 1.90
C ASP A 88 -7.97 -6.98 1.73
N ARG A 89 -8.37 -7.72 2.76
CA ARG A 89 -9.60 -8.49 2.76
C ARG A 89 -10.32 -8.36 4.09
N GLN A 90 -11.65 -8.47 4.05
CA GLN A 90 -12.41 -8.64 5.27
C GLN A 90 -12.10 -10.03 5.85
N VAL A 91 -11.56 -10.05 7.07
CA VAL A 91 -11.50 -11.29 7.85
C VAL A 91 -12.94 -11.55 8.32
N ALA A 92 -13.53 -12.66 7.88
CA ALA A 92 -14.77 -13.12 8.47
C ALA A 92 -14.47 -13.43 9.94
N VAL A 93 -14.87 -12.55 10.84
CA VAL A 93 -14.87 -12.85 12.27
C VAL A 93 -15.94 -13.92 12.43
N CYS A 94 -15.54 -15.17 12.64
CA CYS A 94 -16.48 -16.14 13.17
C CYS A 94 -16.71 -15.71 14.62
N ASP A 95 -17.92 -15.23 14.93
CA ASP A 95 -18.37 -15.08 16.31
C ASP A 95 -18.11 -16.39 17.04
N GLN A 96 -17.18 -16.36 18.00
CA GLN A 96 -16.91 -17.48 18.92
C GLN A 96 -17.83 -17.41 20.13
#